data_AF-A0A438K5S2-F1
#
_entry.id   AF-A0A438K5S2-F1
#
_cell.length_a   1.000
_cell.length_b   1.000
_cell.length_c   1.000
_cell.angle_alpha   90.00
_cell.angle_beta   90.00
_cell.angle_gamma   90.00
#
_symmetry.space_group_name_H-M   'P 1'
#
loop_
_entity.id
_entity.type
_entity.pdbx_description
1 polymer ?
#
loop_
_entity_poly.entity_id
_entity_poly.type
_entity_poly.pdbx_seq_one_letter_code
_entity_poly.pdbx_strand_id
1 'polypeptide(L)'
;MGSSLHRTHDTDGSLSIAFESSPAEFESWISWAIIPTGSDRVGVQSLISFKQTDGSMTVRSYKLSHYQSVEQKNLTLGVPDTSAERFNK
;
A
#
# COMPACT_ATOMS: atom_id res chain seq x y z
N MET A 1 4.29 -19.53 -7.89
CA MET A 1 4.13 -18.08 -7.67
C MET A 1 4.50 -17.81 -6.22
N GLY A 2 5.30 -16.78 -5.95
CA GLY A 2 5.78 -16.46 -4.61
C GLY A 2 5.50 -15.00 -4.28
N SER A 3 5.45 -14.70 -2.99
CA SER A 3 5.43 -13.34 -2.47
C SER A 3 6.49 -13.20 -1.39
N SER A 4 7.02 -11.98 -1.23
CA SER A 4 8.01 -11.68 -0.21
C SER A 4 7.75 -10.32 0.42
N LEU A 5 8.00 -10.24 1.72
CA LEU A 5 7.94 -9.00 2.49
C LEU A 5 9.32 -8.75 3.09
N HIS A 6 9.88 -7.60 2.77
CA HIS A 6 11.13 -7.11 3.31
C HIS A 6 10.84 -5.92 4.21
N ARG A 7 11.57 -5.83 5.32
CA ARG A 7 11.46 -4.73 6.25
C ARG A 7 12.81 -4.36 6.84
N THR A 8 13.03 -3.08 7.05
CA THR A 8 14.21 -2.54 7.72
C THR A 8 13.77 -1.45 8.68
N HIS A 9 14.22 -1.56 9.93
CA HIS A 9 14.05 -0.53 10.94
C HIS A 9 15.37 0.23 11.08
N ASP A 10 15.27 1.56 11.07
CA ASP A 10 16.40 2.44 11.33
C ASP A 10 16.38 2.93 12.79
N THR A 11 17.54 3.39 13.25
CA THR A 11 17.81 3.90 14.60
C THR A 11 17.06 5.20 14.92
N ASP A 12 16.65 5.96 13.90
CA ASP A 12 15.81 7.16 14.04
C ASP A 12 14.32 6.84 14.28
N GLY A 13 13.95 5.55 14.28
CA GLY A 13 12.58 5.06 14.45
C GLY A 13 11.81 4.86 13.15
N SER A 14 12.40 5.16 11.99
CA SER A 14 11.78 4.94 10.68
C SER A 14 11.68 3.45 10.33
N LEU A 15 10.65 3.11 9.55
CA LEU A 15 10.41 1.75 9.04
C LEU A 15 10.26 1.79 7.53
N SER A 16 11.15 1.07 6.85
CA SER A 16 11.06 0.81 5.42
C SER A 16 10.45 -0.58 5.17
N ILE A 17 9.51 -0.64 4.23
CA ILE A 17 8.82 -1.89 3.85
C ILE A 17 8.86 -2.02 2.33
N ALA A 18 9.20 -3.21 1.83
CA ALA A 18 9.05 -3.55 0.42
C ALA A 18 8.29 -4.87 0.29
N PHE A 19 7.30 -4.90 -0.61
CA PHE A 19 6.57 -6.11 -0.92
C PHE A 19 6.64 -6.42 -2.40
N GLU A 20 6.94 -7.67 -2.69
CA GLU A 20 6.98 -8.20 -4.03
C GLU A 20 6.00 -9.37 -4.12
N SER A 21 5.24 -9.40 -5.20
CA SER A 21 4.39 -10.53 -5.55
C SER A 21 4.34 -10.65 -7.07
N SER A 22 4.17 -11.87 -7.55
CA SER A 22 3.68 -12.10 -8.92
C SER A 22 2.16 -12.14 -8.86
N PRO A 23 1.41 -11.09 -9.24
CA PRO A 23 -0.05 -11.11 -9.16
C PRO A 23 -0.60 -12.18 -10.12
N ALA A 24 -1.73 -12.79 -9.74
CA ALA A 24 -2.38 -13.81 -10.56
C ALA A 24 -2.91 -13.25 -11.89
N GLU A 25 -3.23 -11.96 -11.95
CA GLU A 25 -3.81 -11.32 -13.13
C GLU A 25 -3.02 -10.09 -13.59
N PHE A 26 -3.15 -9.78 -14.89
CA PHE A 26 -2.40 -8.71 -15.54
C PHE A 26 -2.80 -7.29 -15.09
N GLU A 27 -4.00 -7.12 -14.53
CA GLU A 27 -4.61 -5.83 -14.15
C GLU A 27 -4.86 -5.73 -12.62
N SER A 28 -4.14 -6.52 -11.82
CA SER A 28 -4.31 -6.52 -10.37
C SER A 28 -3.70 -5.30 -9.67
N TRP A 29 -4.18 -5.05 -8.45
CA TRP A 29 -3.60 -4.11 -7.49
C TRP A 29 -3.06 -4.87 -6.27
N ILE A 30 -2.18 -4.23 -5.53
CA ILE A 30 -1.68 -4.70 -4.23
C ILE A 30 -2.00 -3.63 -3.19
N SER A 31 -2.41 -4.04 -1.99
CA SER A 31 -2.71 -3.11 -0.89
C SER A 31 -2.04 -3.54 0.41
N TRP A 32 -1.63 -2.53 1.18
CA TRP A 32 -1.11 -2.64 2.52
C TRP A 32 -2.04 -1.91 3.48
N ALA A 33 -2.69 -2.64 4.39
CA ALA A 33 -3.54 -2.07 5.42
C ALA A 33 -2.73 -1.76 6.69
N ILE A 34 -2.82 -0.52 7.15
CA ILE A 34 -2.24 0.02 8.37
C ILE A 34 -3.39 0.33 9.32
N ILE A 35 -3.32 -0.19 10.54
CA ILE A 35 -4.36 -0.05 11.57
C ILE A 35 -3.75 0.67 12.78
N PRO A 36 -3.71 2.02 12.80
CA PRO A 36 -3.11 2.78 13.89
C PRO A 36 -3.93 2.70 15.19
N THR A 37 -5.24 2.56 15.08
CA THR A 37 -6.19 2.48 16.19
C THR A 37 -6.86 1.12 16.18
N GLY A 38 -6.62 0.27 17.18
CA GLY A 38 -7.48 -0.91 17.40
C GLY A 38 -8.86 -0.38 17.79
N SER A 39 -9.95 -0.69 17.11
CA SER A 39 -10.54 -2.03 17.11
C SER A 39 -11.68 -2.17 16.10
N ASP A 40 -11.87 -1.23 15.19
CA ASP A 40 -12.89 -1.28 14.16
C ASP A 40 -12.27 -1.12 12.77
N ARG A 41 -12.80 -1.85 11.78
CA ARG A 41 -12.28 -1.80 10.40
C ARG A 41 -12.49 -0.40 9.77
N VAL A 42 -13.42 0.38 10.31
CA VAL A 42 -13.57 1.80 9.99
C VAL A 42 -12.39 2.56 10.58
N GLY A 43 -11.71 3.35 9.76
CA GLY A 43 -10.48 4.03 10.14
C GLY A 43 -9.21 3.32 9.68
N VAL A 44 -9.32 2.11 9.11
CA VAL A 44 -8.20 1.46 8.41
C VAL A 44 -7.66 2.40 7.34
N GLN A 45 -6.35 2.51 7.31
CA GLN A 45 -5.58 3.30 6.37
C GLN A 45 -4.85 2.33 5.45
N SER A 46 -4.68 2.68 4.18
CA SER A 46 -3.99 1.80 3.25
C SER A 46 -3.13 2.53 2.24
N LEU A 47 -2.09 1.84 1.80
CA LEU A 47 -1.34 2.16 0.59
C LEU A 47 -1.78 1.16 -0.47
N ILE A 48 -2.30 1.65 -1.59
CA ILE A 48 -2.72 0.82 -2.71
C ILE A 48 -1.84 1.14 -3.91
N SER A 49 -1.16 0.13 -4.43
CA SER A 49 -0.36 0.20 -5.64
C SER A 49 -1.10 -0.42 -6.82
N PHE A 50 -1.20 0.33 -7.92
CA PHE A 50 -1.91 -0.11 -9.13
C PHE A 50 -1.34 0.54 -10.39
N LYS A 51 -1.66 -0.05 -11.54
CA LYS A 51 -1.29 0.45 -12.86
C LYS A 51 -2.26 1.55 -13.31
N GLN A 52 -1.74 2.67 -13.77
CA GLN A 52 -2.51 3.78 -14.34
C GLN A 52 -2.86 3.51 -15.81
N THR A 53 -3.77 4.31 -16.37
CA THR A 53 -4.21 4.18 -17.77
C THR A 53 -3.08 4.42 -18.78
N ASP A 54 -2.07 5.21 -18.40
CA ASP A 54 -0.84 5.44 -19.19
C ASP A 54 0.19 4.31 -19.08
N GLY A 55 -0.10 3.28 -18.27
CA GLY A 55 0.75 2.12 -18.06
C GLY A 55 1.77 2.26 -16.92
N SER A 56 1.93 3.44 -16.34
CA SER A 56 2.81 3.66 -15.18
C SER A 56 2.24 3.04 -13.90
N MET A 57 3.11 2.66 -12.96
CA MET A 57 2.70 2.23 -11.63
C MET A 57 2.61 3.43 -10.69
N THR A 58 1.63 3.43 -9.79
CA THR A 58 1.49 4.46 -8.75
C THR A 58 1.16 3.82 -7.41
N VAL A 59 1.40 4.56 -6.33
CA VAL A 59 0.95 4.24 -4.97
C VAL A 59 0.08 5.39 -4.49
N ARG A 60 -1.10 5.09 -3.96
CA ARG A 60 -2.00 6.09 -3.38
C ARG A 60 -2.45 5.66 -1.99
N SER A 61 -2.63 6.67 -1.15
CA SER A 61 -3.13 6.50 0.22
C SER A 61 -4.65 6.58 0.26
N TYR A 62 -5.26 5.66 0.99
CA TYR A 62 -6.70 5.61 1.18
C TYR A 62 -7.07 5.40 2.64
N LYS A 63 -8.27 5.83 2.99
CA LYS A 63 -8.89 5.58 4.28
C LYS A 63 -10.25 4.93 4.07
N LEU A 64 -10.49 3.83 4.78
CA LEU A 64 -11.81 3.22 4.88
C LEU A 64 -12.63 4.00 5.93
N SER A 65 -13.33 5.05 5.49
CA SER A 65 -14.15 5.87 6.39
C SER A 65 -15.47 5.18 6.74
N HIS A 66 -16.03 4.37 5.83
CA HIS A 66 -17.22 3.54 6.01
C HIS A 66 -17.10 2.31 5.09
N TYR A 67 -17.78 1.19 5.38
CA TYR A 67 -17.71 -0.01 4.52
C TYR A 67 -18.13 0.22 3.06
N GLN A 68 -18.87 1.29 2.78
CA GLN A 68 -19.33 1.66 1.45
C GLN A 68 -18.48 2.76 0.79
N SER A 69 -17.48 3.31 1.48
CA SER A 69 -16.68 4.42 0.97
C SER A 69 -15.20 4.30 1.36
N VAL A 70 -14.36 4.23 0.33
CA VAL A 70 -12.91 4.34 0.43
C VAL A 70 -12.51 5.68 -0.16
N GLU A 71 -11.91 6.53 0.67
CA GLU A 71 -11.56 7.90 0.28
C GLU A 71 -10.05 8.02 0.13
N GLN A 72 -9.60 8.64 -0.97
CA GLN A 72 -8.18 8.98 -1.11
C GLN A 72 -7.85 10.10 -0.12
N LYS A 73 -7.01 9.80 0.87
CA LYS A 73 -6.63 10.71 1.95
C LYS A 73 -5.21 10.39 2.43
N ASN A 74 -4.54 11.42 2.95
CA ASN A 74 -3.25 11.22 3.61
C ASN A 74 -3.41 10.33 4.84
N LEU A 75 -2.38 9.53 5.10
CA LEU A 75 -2.31 8.68 6.28
C LEU A 75 -1.97 9.53 7.51
N THR A 76 -2.39 9.08 8.69
CA THR A 76 -2.01 9.70 9.97
C THR A 76 -0.55 9.42 10.30
N LEU A 77 -0.01 8.30 9.81
CA LEU A 77 1.43 8.03 9.82
C LEU A 77 2.06 8.72 8.61
N GLY A 78 3.17 9.43 8.81
CA GLY A 78 3.93 10.00 7.70
C GLY A 78 4.55 8.90 6.84
N VAL A 79 4.24 8.90 5.55
CA VAL A 79 4.83 7.97 4.57
C VAL A 79 5.44 8.81 3.43
N PRO A 80 6.65 9.35 3.64
CA PRO A 80 7.24 10.32 2.73
C PRO A 80 7.69 9.69 1.40
N ASP A 81 8.19 8.44 1.46
CA ASP A 81 8.81 7.78 0.32
C ASP A 81 7.96 6.58 -0.12
N THR A 82 7.24 6.75 -1.23
CA THR A 82 6.42 5.68 -1.82
C THR A 82 6.70 5.52 -3.30
N SER A 83 6.84 4.27 -3.72
CA SER A 83 6.96 3.89 -5.12
C SER A 83 6.34 2.52 -5.37
N ALA A 84 5.98 2.27 -6.61
CA ALA A 84 5.59 0.95 -7.07
C ALA A 84 6.18 0.74 -8.46
N GLU A 85 6.60 -0.48 -8.70
CA GLU A 85 7.19 -0.90 -9.97
C GLU A 85 6.59 -2.23 -10.39
N ARG A 86 6.67 -2.51 -11.69
CA ARG A 86 6.25 -3.78 -12.26
C ARG A 86 7.35 -4.28 -13.16
N PHE A 87 7.85 -5.46 -12.86
CA PHE A 87 8.78 -6.17 -13.72
C PHE A 87 7.98 -7.11 -14.63
N ASN A 88 8.12 -6.94 -15.94
CA ASN A 88 7.72 -7.96 -16.89
C ASN A 88 8.82 -9.01 -16.87
N LYS A 89 8.51 -10.20 -16.35
CA LYS A 89 9.41 -11.34 -16.44
C LYS A 89 9.31 -12.01 -17.80
#